data_AF-A0A1S3EQH7-F1
#
_entry.id   AF-A0A1S3EQH7-F1
#
_cell.length_a   1.000
_cell.length_b   1.000
_cell.length_c   1.000
_cell.angle_alpha   90.00
_cell.angle_beta   90.00
_cell.angle_gamma   90.00
#
_symmetry.space_group_name_H-M   'P 1'
#
loop_
_entity.id
_entity.type
_entity.pdbx_description
1 polymer ?
#
loop_
_entity_poly.entity_id
_entity_poly.type
_entity_poly.pdbx_seq_one_letter_code
_entity_poly.pdbx_strand_id
1 'polypeptide(L)'
;MSQREGSLEEPKAESSISLLPHLEAKIRQTHSLARLLTKYAEQLLQEYMPRLEEAARQARALGAAVETVLAALGASAHGSQGSPTEAATAAAPAPAPGGFSAKVLGLHVCGLYGEWVSRTEGDLGQLVSGAPA
;
A
#
# COMPACT_ATOMS: atom_id res chain seq x y z
N MET A 1 55.85 57.67 20.16
CA MET A 1 54.58 57.68 19.42
C MET A 1 54.09 56.25 19.26
N SER A 2 52.77 56.07 19.38
CA SER A 2 51.95 54.91 19.00
C SER A 2 52.08 53.60 19.79
N GLN A 3 51.21 53.56 20.81
CA GLN A 3 50.40 52.40 21.17
C GLN A 3 49.80 51.68 19.95
N ARG A 4 49.77 50.34 19.97
CA ARG A 4 48.58 49.55 19.61
C ARG A 4 48.70 48.10 20.10
N GLU A 5 48.32 47.88 21.35
CA GLU A 5 47.66 46.63 21.73
C GLU A 5 46.28 46.59 21.04
N GLY A 6 45.85 45.41 20.60
CA GLY A 6 44.60 45.28 19.86
C GLY A 6 44.22 43.84 19.54
N SER A 7 43.70 43.16 20.57
CA SER A 7 42.66 42.12 20.52
C SER A 7 42.88 40.90 19.61
N LEU A 8 43.24 39.77 20.23
CA LEU A 8 42.69 38.47 19.85
C LEU A 8 41.18 38.54 20.09
N GLU A 9 40.38 38.87 19.08
CA GLU A 9 38.94 38.57 19.12
C GLU A 9 38.74 37.15 18.60
N GLU A 10 38.23 36.31 19.49
CA GLU A 10 37.93 34.91 19.33
C GLU A 10 36.51 34.76 18.70
N PRO A 11 36.35 34.34 17.43
CA PRO A 11 35.03 34.25 16.79
C PRO A 11 34.27 32.96 17.16
N LYS A 12 34.47 32.43 18.38
CA LYS A 12 33.95 31.11 18.80
C LYS A 12 32.63 31.21 19.60
N ALA A 13 32.41 32.32 20.31
CA ALA A 13 31.21 32.52 21.11
C ALA A 13 29.97 32.81 20.24
N GLU A 14 30.09 33.66 19.21
CA GLU A 14 28.94 34.07 18.39
C GLU A 14 28.38 32.95 17.50
N SER A 15 29.23 32.02 17.04
CA SER A 15 28.81 30.85 16.25
C SER A 15 27.97 29.86 17.08
N SER A 16 28.33 29.67 18.35
CA SER A 16 27.62 28.76 19.26
C SER A 16 26.28 29.33 19.73
N ILE A 17 26.19 30.66 19.88
CA ILE A 17 24.97 31.38 20.27
C ILE A 17 23.93 31.41 19.13
N SER A 18 24.37 31.41 17.87
CA SER A 18 23.48 31.29 16.70
C SER A 18 22.98 29.86 16.45
N LEU A 19 23.77 28.85 16.84
CA LEU A 19 23.49 27.43 16.57
C LEU A 19 22.36 26.86 17.43
N LEU A 20 22.27 27.29 18.69
CA LEU A 20 21.25 26.84 19.65
C LEU A 20 19.81 27.22 19.24
N PRO A 21 19.48 28.50 18.93
CA PRO A 21 18.14 28.87 18.44
C PRO A 21 17.84 28.27 17.07
N HIS A 22 18.84 28.09 16.21
CA HIS A 22 18.67 27.40 14.93
C HIS A 22 18.30 25.92 15.10
N LEU A 23 18.97 25.21 16.01
CA LEU A 23 18.67 23.81 16.32
C LEU A 23 17.26 23.66 16.90
N GLU A 24 16.87 24.52 17.84
CA GLU A 24 15.51 24.51 18.40
C GLU A 24 14.44 24.74 17.32
N ALA A 25 14.65 25.69 16.42
CA ALA A 25 13.74 25.94 15.31
C ALA A 25 13.60 24.68 14.43
N LYS A 26 14.71 23.99 14.14
CA LYS A 26 14.71 22.75 13.36
C LYS A 26 14.02 21.60 14.09
N ILE A 27 14.19 21.48 15.41
CA ILE A 27 13.48 20.49 16.23
C ILE A 27 11.97 20.76 16.17
N ARG A 28 11.54 22.01 16.36
CA ARG A 28 10.12 22.41 16.28
C ARG A 28 9.55 22.14 14.89
N GLN A 29 10.29 22.47 13.84
CA GLN A 29 9.90 22.20 12.46
C GLN A 29 9.75 20.71 12.19
N THR A 30 10.74 19.90 12.59
CA THR A 30 10.71 18.44 12.41
C THR A 30 9.54 17.83 13.15
N HIS A 31 9.27 18.30 14.37
CA HIS A 31 8.14 17.83 15.17
C HIS A 31 6.78 18.27 14.59
N SER A 32 6.69 19.48 14.01
CA SER A 32 5.50 19.92 13.28
C SER A 32 5.25 19.06 12.04
N LEU A 33 6.30 18.78 11.27
CA LEU A 33 6.24 17.96 10.07
C LEU A 33 5.87 16.50 10.40
N ALA A 34 6.45 15.93 11.46
CA ALA A 34 6.07 14.61 11.96
C ALA A 34 4.59 14.54 12.30
N ARG A 35 4.06 15.54 13.03
CA ARG A 35 2.62 15.61 13.35
C ARG A 35 1.74 15.72 12.10
N LEU A 36 2.17 16.47 11.10
CA LEU A 36 1.44 16.60 9.85
C LEU A 36 1.43 15.27 9.07
N LEU A 37 2.57 14.59 8.97
CA LEU A 37 2.68 13.28 8.33
C LEU A 37 1.82 12.22 9.03
N THR A 38 1.78 12.22 10.38
CA THR A 38 0.89 11.33 11.13
C THR A 38 -0.58 11.54 10.76
N LYS A 39 -1.03 12.81 10.73
CA LYS A 39 -2.41 13.12 10.33
C LYS A 39 -2.72 12.68 8.91
N TYR A 40 -1.80 12.91 7.96
CA TYR A 40 -1.98 12.45 6.59
C TYR A 40 -2.03 10.92 6.49
N ALA A 41 -1.21 10.21 7.26
CA ALA A 41 -1.23 8.75 7.28
C ALA A 41 -2.55 8.18 7.85
N GLU A 42 -3.08 8.81 8.89
CA GLU A 42 -4.40 8.46 9.47
C GLU A 42 -5.53 8.69 8.47
N GLN A 43 -5.53 9.84 7.78
CA GLN A 43 -6.50 10.16 6.74
C GLN A 43 -6.45 9.15 5.59
N LEU A 44 -5.24 8.81 5.12
CA LEU A 44 -5.04 7.80 4.08
C LEU A 44 -5.58 6.43 4.53
N LEU A 45 -5.32 6.03 5.78
CA LEU A 45 -5.83 4.77 6.30
C LEU A 45 -7.37 4.76 6.34
N GLN A 46 -7.99 5.84 6.83
CA GLN A 46 -9.44 5.97 6.90
C GLN A 46 -10.11 5.91 5.52
N GLU A 47 -9.48 6.46 4.49
CA GLU A 47 -10.05 6.43 3.14
C GLU A 47 -9.87 5.07 2.45
N TYR A 48 -8.70 4.45 2.59
CA TYR A 48 -8.36 3.26 1.82
C TYR A 48 -8.87 1.95 2.45
N MET A 49 -8.97 1.86 3.78
CA MET A 49 -9.46 0.65 4.45
C MET A 49 -10.88 0.26 4.01
N PRO A 50 -11.88 1.17 4.02
CA PRO A 50 -13.23 0.82 3.59
C PRO A 50 -13.30 0.40 2.12
N ARG A 51 -12.52 1.03 1.25
CA ARG A 51 -12.45 0.67 -0.18
C ARG A 51 -11.87 -0.74 -0.37
N LEU A 52 -10.85 -1.11 0.39
CA LEU A 52 -10.27 -2.45 0.34
C LEU A 52 -11.23 -3.51 0.88
N GLU A 53 -11.92 -3.22 1.97
CA GLU A 53 -12.94 -4.11 2.52
C GLU A 53 -14.09 -4.34 1.54
N GLU A 54 -14.54 -3.28 0.87
CA GLU A 54 -15.55 -3.33 -0.18
C GLU A 54 -15.11 -4.23 -1.34
N ALA A 55 -13.93 -3.96 -1.90
CA ALA A 55 -13.36 -4.75 -2.98
C ALA A 55 -13.21 -6.22 -2.59
N ALA A 56 -12.75 -6.51 -1.37
CA ALA A 56 -12.64 -7.89 -0.87
C ALA A 56 -14.00 -8.58 -0.75
N ARG A 57 -15.05 -7.86 -0.36
CA ARG A 57 -16.41 -8.41 -0.29
C ARG A 57 -16.96 -8.69 -1.68
N GLN A 58 -16.75 -7.77 -2.63
CA GLN A 58 -17.13 -7.94 -4.03
C GLN A 58 -16.41 -9.13 -4.67
N ALA A 59 -15.10 -9.28 -4.44
CA ALA A 59 -14.33 -10.42 -4.92
C ALA A 59 -14.85 -11.75 -4.38
N ARG A 60 -15.23 -11.82 -3.09
CA ARG A 60 -15.86 -13.02 -2.51
C ARG A 60 -17.23 -13.31 -3.12
N ALA A 61 -18.06 -12.29 -3.33
CA ALA A 61 -19.36 -12.45 -3.95
C ALA A 61 -19.25 -12.95 -5.40
N LEU A 62 -18.32 -12.38 -6.18
CA LEU A 62 -18.00 -12.85 -7.53
C LEU A 62 -17.49 -14.28 -7.52
N GLY A 63 -16.58 -14.63 -6.59
CA GLY A 63 -16.10 -16.01 -6.42
C GLY A 63 -17.25 -16.99 -6.15
N ALA A 64 -18.17 -16.63 -5.25
CA ALA A 64 -19.36 -17.45 -4.97
C ALA A 64 -20.27 -17.58 -6.20
N ALA A 65 -20.49 -16.50 -6.95
CA ALA A 65 -21.28 -16.54 -8.18
C ALA A 65 -20.64 -17.46 -9.23
N VAL A 66 -19.32 -17.38 -9.45
CA VAL A 66 -18.59 -18.27 -10.36
C VAL A 66 -18.70 -19.73 -9.91
N GLU A 67 -18.55 -20.01 -8.61
CA GLU A 67 -18.75 -21.37 -8.07
C GLU A 67 -20.17 -21.88 -8.29
N THR A 68 -21.20 -21.04 -8.14
CA THR A 68 -22.58 -21.44 -8.44
C THR A 68 -22.79 -21.75 -9.93
N VAL A 69 -22.17 -20.99 -10.83
CA VAL A 69 -22.22 -21.24 -12.28
C VAL A 69 -21.45 -22.52 -12.63
N LEU A 70 -20.26 -22.72 -12.06
CA LEU A 70 -19.49 -23.95 -12.21
C LEU A 70 -20.22 -25.16 -11.65
N ALA A 71 -20.91 -25.03 -10.52
CA ALA A 71 -21.74 -26.10 -9.97
C ALA A 71 -22.95 -26.40 -10.87
N ALA A 72 -23.58 -25.37 -11.46
CA ALA A 72 -24.67 -25.56 -12.42
C ALA A 72 -24.20 -26.23 -13.73
N LEU A 73 -23.01 -25.87 -14.21
CA LEU A 73 -22.36 -26.48 -15.39
C LEU A 73 -21.81 -27.88 -15.08
N GLY A 74 -21.26 -28.09 -13.88
CA GLY A 74 -20.65 -29.33 -13.39
C GLY A 74 -21.66 -30.34 -12.86
N ALA A 75 -22.87 -29.92 -12.50
CA ALA A 75 -24.02 -30.83 -12.33
C ALA A 75 -24.39 -31.52 -13.65
N SER A 76 -23.97 -30.98 -14.80
CA SER A 76 -24.03 -31.65 -16.10
C SER A 76 -22.83 -32.54 -16.42
N ALA A 77 -21.76 -32.51 -15.62
CA ALA A 77 -20.48 -33.20 -15.86
C ALA A 77 -19.97 -33.89 -14.58
N HIS A 78 -20.63 -34.97 -14.16
CA HIS A 78 -20.18 -35.74 -13.00
C HIS A 78 -18.83 -36.43 -13.23
N GLY A 79 -17.99 -36.43 -12.18
CA GLY A 79 -17.04 -37.52 -11.93
C GLY A 79 -15.64 -37.11 -11.45
N SER A 80 -15.44 -37.08 -10.12
CA SER A 80 -14.20 -37.44 -9.42
C SER A 80 -12.87 -37.10 -10.10
N GLN A 81 -12.28 -35.92 -9.86
CA GLN A 81 -10.82 -35.76 -9.85
C GLN A 81 -10.38 -34.72 -8.81
N GLY A 82 -9.32 -35.06 -8.08
CA GLY A 82 -8.79 -34.34 -6.93
C GLY A 82 -8.51 -32.86 -7.22
N SER A 83 -8.88 -32.03 -6.26
CA SER A 83 -8.78 -30.59 -6.37
C SER A 83 -7.32 -30.11 -6.28
N PRO A 84 -6.89 -29.12 -7.08
CA PRO A 84 -5.64 -28.38 -6.86
C PRO A 84 -5.64 -27.54 -5.57
N THR A 85 -6.77 -27.51 -4.84
CA THR A 85 -7.00 -26.74 -3.61
C THR A 85 -6.15 -27.21 -2.43
N GLU A 86 -5.71 -28.49 -2.40
CA GLU A 86 -4.81 -29.00 -1.35
C GLU A 86 -3.37 -28.46 -1.47
N ALA A 87 -2.94 -28.06 -2.67
CA ALA A 87 -1.62 -27.46 -2.85
C ALA A 87 -1.57 -26.01 -2.32
N ALA A 88 -2.70 -25.30 -2.31
CA ALA A 88 -2.78 -23.93 -1.82
C ALA A 88 -2.79 -23.84 -0.28
N THR A 89 -3.36 -24.85 0.41
CA THR A 89 -3.35 -24.94 1.88
C THR A 89 -2.01 -25.41 2.45
N ALA A 90 -1.14 -26.01 1.63
CA ALA A 90 0.21 -26.45 2.02
C ALA A 90 1.29 -25.35 1.88
N ALA A 91 0.92 -24.14 1.44
CA ALA A 91 1.86 -23.01 1.40
C ALA A 91 2.17 -22.55 2.83
N ALA A 92 3.35 -22.91 3.32
CA ALA A 92 3.87 -22.44 4.61
C ALA A 92 3.77 -20.91 4.70
N PRO A 93 3.35 -20.34 5.85
CA PRO A 93 3.25 -18.90 6.00
C PRO A 93 4.63 -18.28 5.77
N ALA A 94 4.75 -17.49 4.71
CA ALA A 94 5.95 -16.71 4.45
C ALA A 94 6.23 -15.80 5.67
N PRO A 95 7.51 -15.59 6.03
CA PRO A 95 7.86 -14.74 7.17
C PRO A 95 7.21 -13.36 6.99
N ALA A 96 6.58 -12.88 8.07
CA ALA A 96 5.81 -11.64 8.04
C ALA A 96 6.71 -10.50 7.52
N PRO A 97 6.40 -9.91 6.36
CA PRO A 97 7.21 -8.85 5.81
C PRO A 97 7.21 -7.67 6.78
N GLY A 98 8.37 -7.01 6.93
CA GLY A 98 8.41 -5.73 7.64
C GLY A 98 7.38 -4.75 7.07
N GLY A 99 6.85 -3.83 7.89
CA GLY A 99 5.67 -3.02 7.53
C GLY A 99 5.76 -2.26 6.19
N PHE A 100 6.97 -1.94 5.72
CA PHE A 100 7.19 -1.38 4.38
C PHE A 100 7.02 -2.43 3.27
N SER A 101 7.67 -3.59 3.39
CA SER A 101 7.54 -4.69 2.43
C SER A 101 6.10 -5.20 2.36
N ALA A 102 5.38 -5.21 3.49
CA ALA A 102 3.95 -5.54 3.51
C ALA A 102 3.11 -4.57 2.66
N LYS A 103 3.41 -3.27 2.73
CA LYS A 103 2.73 -2.23 1.94
C LYS A 103 3.07 -2.33 0.45
N VAL A 104 4.34 -2.59 0.11
CA VAL A 104 4.76 -2.78 -1.30
C VAL A 104 4.11 -4.02 -1.91
N LEU A 105 4.06 -5.13 -1.17
CA LEU A 105 3.36 -6.34 -1.59
C LEU A 105 1.86 -6.08 -1.77
N GLY A 106 1.22 -5.36 -0.85
CA GLY A 106 -0.19 -4.98 -0.98
C GLY A 106 -0.46 -4.16 -2.24
N LEU A 107 0.41 -3.19 -2.55
CA LEU A 107 0.32 -2.37 -3.77
C LEU A 107 0.49 -3.22 -5.04
N HIS A 108 1.43 -4.16 -5.04
CA HIS A 108 1.65 -5.07 -6.16
C HIS A 108 0.44 -5.98 -6.40
N VAL A 109 -0.13 -6.58 -5.34
CA VAL A 109 -1.33 -7.41 -5.43
C VAL A 109 -2.53 -6.60 -5.94
N CYS A 110 -2.71 -5.37 -5.47
CA CYS A 110 -3.78 -4.49 -5.98
C CYS A 110 -3.59 -4.16 -7.47
N GLY A 111 -2.35 -3.94 -7.91
CA GLY A 111 -2.03 -3.73 -9.32
C GLY A 111 -2.36 -4.94 -10.20
N LEU A 112 -1.93 -6.13 -9.78
CA LEU A 112 -2.25 -7.39 -10.46
C LEU A 112 -3.76 -7.64 -10.53
N TYR A 113 -4.47 -7.36 -9.44
CA TYR A 113 -5.92 -7.48 -9.41
C TYR A 113 -6.60 -6.53 -10.40
N GLY A 114 -6.18 -5.26 -10.46
CA GLY A 114 -6.71 -4.29 -11.43
C GLY A 114 -6.44 -4.68 -12.88
N GLU A 115 -5.26 -5.22 -13.18
CA GLU A 115 -4.92 -5.73 -14.50
C GLU A 115 -5.78 -6.95 -14.88
N TRP A 116 -5.96 -7.89 -13.95
CA TRP A 116 -6.83 -9.05 -14.15
C TRP A 116 -8.28 -8.64 -14.40
N VAL A 117 -8.84 -7.72 -13.60
CA VAL A 117 -10.20 -7.20 -13.80
C VAL A 117 -10.35 -6.57 -15.18
N SER A 118 -9.40 -5.71 -15.57
CA SER A 118 -9.44 -5.02 -16.87
C SER A 118 -9.45 -5.99 -18.05
N ARG A 119 -8.64 -7.05 -17.99
CA ARG A 119 -8.61 -8.10 -19.02
C ARG A 119 -9.92 -8.91 -19.03
N THR A 120 -10.40 -9.29 -17.85
CA THR A 120 -11.63 -10.08 -17.70
C THR A 120 -12.87 -9.32 -18.19
N GLU A 121 -12.96 -8.03 -17.90
CA GLU A 121 -14.02 -7.16 -18.44
C GLU A 121 -13.93 -7.04 -19.96
N GLY A 122 -12.72 -6.92 -20.52
CA GLY A 122 -12.51 -6.91 -21.96
C GLY A 122 -12.96 -8.21 -22.64
N ASP A 123 -12.61 -9.36 -22.07
CA ASP A 123 -12.98 -10.67 -22.61
C ASP A 123 -14.49 -10.93 -22.50
N LEU A 124 -15.11 -10.61 -21.36
CA LEU A 124 -16.57 -10.69 -21.18
C LEU A 124 -17.31 -9.73 -22.12
N GLY A 125 -16.80 -8.53 -22.33
CA GLY A 125 -17.38 -7.55 -23.26
C GLY A 125 -17.37 -8.03 -24.71
N GLN A 126 -16.33 -8.76 -25.12
CA GLN A 126 -16.27 -9.38 -26.44
C GLN A 126 -17.25 -10.55 -26.61
N LEU A 127 -17.50 -11.34 -25.56
CA LEU A 127 -18.52 -12.39 -25.60
C LEU A 127 -19.94 -11.81 -25.72
N VAL A 128 -20.22 -10.68 -25.05
CA VAL A 128 -21.51 -9.98 -25.16
C VAL A 128 -21.69 -9.32 -26.52
N SER A 129 -20.61 -8.78 -27.10
CA SER A 129 -20.65 -8.06 -28.39
C SER A 129 -20.51 -8.98 -29.62
N GLY A 130 -20.05 -10.22 -29.42
CA GLY A 130 -19.84 -11.22 -30.47
C GLY A 130 -21.06 -12.10 -30.79
N ALA A 131 -22.23 -11.82 -30.22
CA ALA A 131 -23.46 -12.53 -30.54
C ALA A 131 -23.91 -12.20 -31.98
N PRO A 132 -24.06 -13.19 -32.89
CA PRO A 132 -24.59 -12.93 -34.22
C PRO A 132 -26.09 -12.57 -34.11
N ALA A 133 -26.50 -11.54 -34.86
CA ALA A 133 -27.89 -11.10 -35.01
C ALA A 133 -28.77 -12.14 -35.72
#